data_AF-A0A6B3CUT3-F1
#
_entry.id   AF-A0A6B3CUT3-F1
#
_cell.length_a   1.000
_cell.length_b   1.000
_cell.length_c   1.000
_cell.angle_alpha   90.00
_cell.angle_beta   90.00
_cell.angle_gamma   90.00
#
_symmetry.space_group_name_H-M   'P 1'
#
loop_
_entity.id
_entity.type
_entity.pdbx_description
1 polymer ?
#
loop_
_entity_poly.entity_id
_entity_poly.type
_entity_poly.pdbx_seq_one_letter_code
_entity_poly.pdbx_strand_id
1 'polypeptide(L)' 'MTARRVTLLLLAAFLLIGTAGQAQAAGYRYWSFWDRDGAGWVYATQGPSMVRPSDGDVQGFRFAVSEDSGDAARP' A
#
# COMPACT_ATOMS: atom_id res chain seq x y z
N MET A 1 -24.75 30.62 33.31
CA MET A 1 -23.46 29.91 33.08
C MET A 1 -23.62 28.55 32.37
N THR A 2 -24.72 27.84 32.54
CA THR A 2 -25.02 26.53 31.92
C THR A 2 -25.10 26.57 30.39
N ALA A 3 -25.82 27.53 29.79
CA ALA A 3 -25.96 27.63 28.34
C ALA A 3 -24.60 27.78 27.61
N ARG A 4 -23.72 28.64 28.12
CA ARG A 4 -22.37 28.85 27.58
C ARG A 4 -21.52 27.58 27.60
N ARG A 5 -21.65 26.76 28.67
CA ARG A 5 -20.95 25.47 28.77
C ARG A 5 -21.47 24.46 27.75
N VAL A 6 -22.78 24.40 27.54
CA VAL A 6 -23.40 23.52 26.54
C VAL A 6 -22.96 23.92 25.12
N THR A 7 -22.96 25.21 24.79
CA THR A 7 -22.49 25.69 23.49
C THR A 7 -21.02 25.33 23.23
N LEU A 8 -20.16 25.48 24.24
CA LEU A 8 -18.74 25.12 24.11
C LEU A 8 -18.55 23.60 23.91
N LEU A 9 -19.33 22.77 24.60
CA LEU A 9 -19.29 21.32 24.43
C LEU A 9 -19.76 20.90 23.03
N LEU A 10 -20.83 21.51 22.51
CA LEU A 10 -21.31 21.25 21.15
C LEU A 10 -20.30 21.69 20.10
N LEU A 11 -19.67 22.85 20.29
CA LEU A 11 -18.63 23.34 19.38
C LEU A 11 -17.40 22.41 19.39
N ALA A 12 -16.98 21.95 20.57
CA ALA A 12 -15.88 21.00 20.71
C ALA A 12 -16.22 19.65 20.04
N ALA A 13 -17.44 19.13 20.24
CA ALA A 13 -17.89 17.91 19.59
C ALA A 13 -17.94 18.07 18.05
N PHE A 14 -18.44 19.20 17.57
CA PHE A 14 -18.49 19.51 16.13
C PHE A 14 -17.08 19.59 15.52
N LEU A 15 -16.14 20.23 16.21
CA LEU A 15 -14.74 20.28 15.78
C LEU A 15 -14.11 18.88 15.76
N LEU A 16 -14.31 18.08 16.81
CA LEU A 16 -13.75 16.72 16.89
C LEU A 16 -14.24 15.80 15.76
N ILE A 17 -15.52 15.89 15.40
CA ILE A 17 -16.10 15.07 14.33
C ILE A 17 -15.75 15.66 12.95
N GLY A 18 -15.70 16.98 12.83
CA GLY A 18 -15.41 17.68 11.56
C GLY A 18 -13.95 17.65 11.13
N THR A 19 -13.00 17.41 12.04
CA THR A 19 -11.57 17.32 11.72
C THR A 19 -11.06 15.88 11.53
N ALA A 20 -11.92 14.88 11.69
CA ALA A 20 -11.54 13.49 11.40
C ALA A 20 -11.39 13.33 9.88
N GLY A 21 -10.16 13.49 9.38
CA GLY A 21 -9.82 13.25 7.97
C GLY A 21 -10.11 11.82 7.56
N GLN A 22 -10.39 11.59 6.28
CA GLN A 22 -10.56 10.23 5.76
C GLN A 22 -9.26 9.44 5.94
N ALA A 23 -9.37 8.25 6.51
CA ALA A 23 -8.27 7.30 6.50
C ALA A 23 -8.09 6.79 5.06
N GLN A 24 -7.14 7.36 4.34
CA GLN A 24 -6.78 6.83 3.02
C GLN A 24 -6.11 5.48 3.25
N ALA A 25 -6.64 4.43 2.62
CA ALA A 25 -5.89 3.20 2.45
C ALA A 25 -4.70 3.51 1.54
N ALA A 26 -3.57 3.91 2.12
CA ALA A 26 -2.29 3.76 1.44
C ALA A 26 -2.24 2.30 1.01
N GLY A 27 -2.13 2.03 -0.31
CA GLY A 27 -2.41 0.74 -0.95
C GLY A 27 -1.81 -0.51 -0.29
N TYR A 28 -2.00 -1.66 -0.91
CA TYR A 28 -1.54 -2.91 -0.32
C TYR A 28 -0.02 -2.92 -0.14
N ARG A 29 0.42 -3.29 1.07
CA ARG A 29 1.83 -3.50 1.38
C ARG A 29 2.14 -4.98 1.22
N TYR A 30 2.92 -5.31 0.21
CA TYR A 30 3.24 -6.69 -0.08
C TYR A 30 4.61 -6.83 -0.72
N TRP A 31 5.13 -8.04 -0.71
CA TRP A 31 6.29 -8.43 -1.51
C TRP A 31 5.81 -8.89 -2.88
N SER A 32 6.16 -8.15 -3.93
CA SER A 32 5.96 -8.56 -5.33
C SER A 32 7.13 -9.41 -5.82
N PHE A 33 6.84 -10.29 -6.77
CA PHE A 33 7.79 -11.23 -7.34
C PHE A 33 8.05 -10.89 -8.81
N TRP A 34 9.32 -10.93 -9.20
CA TRP A 34 9.80 -10.42 -10.48
C TRP A 34 10.79 -11.36 -11.13
N ASP A 35 10.65 -11.52 -12.44
CA ASP A 35 11.62 -12.22 -13.29
C ASP A 35 12.53 -11.19 -13.98
N ARG A 36 13.83 -11.49 -14.04
CA ARG A 36 14.77 -10.70 -14.83
C ARG A 36 14.69 -11.11 -16.29
N ASP A 37 14.33 -10.18 -17.17
CA ASP A 37 14.33 -10.36 -18.62
C ASP A 37 15.33 -9.39 -19.26
N GLY A 38 16.49 -9.94 -19.65
CA GLY A 38 17.64 -9.16 -20.10
C GLY A 38 18.06 -8.12 -19.06
N ALA A 39 18.01 -6.84 -19.44
CA ALA A 39 18.35 -5.74 -18.53
C ALA A 39 17.19 -5.31 -17.62
N GLY A 40 15.95 -5.72 -17.90
CA GLY A 40 14.74 -5.24 -17.24
C GLY A 40 14.07 -6.26 -16.29
N TRP A 41 13.03 -5.79 -15.60
CA TRP A 41 12.20 -6.58 -14.70
C TRP A 41 10.79 -6.73 -15.23
N VAL A 42 10.27 -7.95 -15.16
CA VAL A 42 8.90 -8.29 -15.54
C VAL A 42 8.18 -8.87 -14.33
N TYR A 43 6.93 -8.45 -14.12
CA TYR A 43 6.14 -8.97 -13.00
C TYR A 43 5.88 -10.47 -13.23
N ALA A 44 6.23 -11.28 -12.24
CA ALA A 44 6.12 -12.73 -12.38
C ALA A 44 4.64 -13.16 -12.41
N THR A 45 4.30 -14.03 -13.35
CA THR A 45 2.95 -14.61 -13.48
C THR A 45 2.78 -15.90 -12.67
N GLN A 46 3.87 -16.41 -12.11
CA GLN A 46 3.92 -17.59 -11.25
C GLN A 46 4.49 -17.21 -9.88
N GLY A 47 4.12 -17.98 -8.85
CA GLY A 47 4.69 -17.83 -7.51
C GLY A 47 6.11 -18.41 -7.39
N PRO A 48 6.91 -17.94 -6.42
CA PRO A 48 8.29 -18.38 -6.24
C PRO A 48 8.45 -19.87 -5.88
N SER A 49 7.39 -20.53 -5.42
CA SER A 49 7.37 -21.97 -5.15
C SER A 49 7.16 -22.84 -6.39
N MET A 50 6.73 -22.25 -7.52
CA MET A 50 6.42 -22.98 -8.75
C MET A 50 7.51 -22.85 -9.81
N VAL A 51 8.27 -21.76 -9.76
CA VAL A 51 9.32 -21.48 -10.74
C VAL A 51 10.51 -22.42 -10.56
N ARG A 52 11.17 -22.79 -11.67
CA ARG A 52 12.39 -23.60 -11.71
C ARG A 52 13.45 -22.83 -12.51
N PRO A 53 14.22 -21.95 -11.86
CA PRO A 53 15.21 -21.12 -12.55
C PRO A 53 16.34 -21.98 -13.14
N SER A 54 16.84 -21.56 -14.29
CA SER A 54 18.06 -22.06 -14.90
C SER A 54 19.29 -21.44 -14.22
N ASP A 55 20.48 -21.98 -14.50
CA ASP A 55 21.72 -21.36 -14.05
C ASP A 55 21.87 -19.95 -14.63
N GLY A 56 22.22 -18.99 -13.78
CA GLY A 56 22.32 -17.58 -14.15
C GLY A 56 21.01 -16.78 -14.14
N ASP A 57 19.85 -17.42 -13.96
CA ASP A 57 18.58 -16.70 -13.80
C ASP A 57 18.57 -15.86 -12.51
N VAL A 58 17.97 -14.68 -12.59
CA VAL A 58 17.86 -13.75 -11.45
C VAL A 58 16.40 -13.52 -11.12
N GLN A 59 16.03 -13.80 -9.87
CA GLN A 59 14.68 -13.57 -9.35
C GLN A 59 14.67 -12.44 -8.33
N GLY A 60 13.65 -11.59 -8.44
CA GLY A 60 13.51 -10.36 -7.66
C GLY A 60 12.34 -10.43 -6.68
N PHE A 61 12.56 -9.90 -5.48
CA PHE A 61 11.51 -9.64 -4.50
C PHE A 61 11.53 -8.15 -4.16
N ARG A 62 10.37 -7.49 -4.22
CA ARG A 62 10.27 -6.05 -3.93
C ARG A 62 9.13 -5.76 -2.96
N PHE A 63 9.47 -5.22 -1.78
CA PHE A 63 8.47 -4.75 -0.82
C PHE A 63 8.00 -3.33 -1.14
N ALA A 64 6.77 -3.17 -1.59
CA ALA A 64 6.23 -1.88 -1.98
C ALA A 64 4.79 -1.68 -1.47
N VAL A 65 4.33 -0.44 -1.57
CA VAL A 65 2.92 -0.07 -1.40
C VAL A 65 2.37 0.18 -2.80
N SER A 66 1.45 -0.66 -3.25
CA SER A 66 0.83 -0.56 -4.58
C SER A 66 -0.67 -0.86 -4.49
N GLU A 67 -1.46 -0.27 -5.39
CA GLU A 67 -2.91 -0.50 -5.45
C GLU A 67 -3.23 -1.93 -5.89
N ASP A 68 -2.51 -2.43 -6.88
CA ASP A 68 -2.58 -3.82 -7.34
C ASP A 68 -1.25 -4.27 -7.97
N SER A 69 -1.26 -5.37 -8.72
CA SER A 69 -0.10 -5.89 -9.44
C SER A 69 0.21 -5.14 -10.75
N GLY A 70 -0.78 -4.45 -11.34
CA GLY A 70 -0.61 -3.63 -12.54
C GLY A 70 0.22 -2.38 -12.26
N ASP A 71 0.02 -1.77 -11.09
CA ASP A 71 0.76 -0.60 -10.59
C ASP A 71 1.89 -0.96 -9.60
N ALA A 72 2.42 -2.19 -9.71
CA ALA A 72 3.52 -2.63 -8.87
C ALA A 72 4.81 -1.85 -9.15
N ALA A 73 5.42 -1.26 -8.12
CA ALA A 73 6.72 -0.63 -8.23
C ALA A 73 7.80 -1.68 -8.60
N ARG A 74 8.50 -1.43 -9.71
CA ARG A 74 9.56 -2.32 -10.21
C ARG A 74 10.83 -2.24 -9.33
N PRO A 75 11.63 -3.32 -9.25
CA PRO A 75 12.94 -3.30 -8.59
C PRO A 75 13.97 -2.43 -9.32
#